data_AF-A0A0X3TYG8-F1
#
_entry.id   AF-A0A0X3TYG8-F1
#
_cell.length_a   1.000
_cell.length_b   1.000
_cell.length_c   1.000
_cell.angle_alpha   90.00
_cell.angle_beta   90.00
_cell.angle_gamma   90.00
#
_symmetry.space_group_name_H-M   'P 1'
#
loop_
_entity.id
_entity.type
_entity.pdbx_description
1 polymer ?
#
loop_
_entity_poly.entity_id
_entity_poly.type
_entity_poly.pdbx_seq_one_letter_code
_entity_poly.pdbx_strand_id
1 'polypeptide(L)'
;MKLVLSAVFGGRLRRVMRLEKKPGLSGLLVDPREVKSLTPRGLTGMSAGLAFMMLGIGVAAGKRPISAQFGETVLKTVSVQGEEDAWVTPAAMACFRRRYVTFKSLLIEAKCNQPQLKRMLAAHEIKPAFDPKTPGAILYRRADVPKSLET
;
A
#
# COMPACT_ATOMS: atom_id res chain seq x y z
N MET A 1 2.88 -1.86 20.65
CA MET A 1 3.14 -1.22 21.97
C MET A 1 2.60 0.21 22.07
N LYS A 2 2.76 1.07 21.04
CA LYS A 2 2.18 2.44 21.01
C LYS A 2 0.67 2.46 21.27
N LEU A 3 -0.13 1.57 20.65
CA LEU A 3 -1.59 1.53 20.81
C LEU A 3 -2.05 1.47 22.28
N VAL A 4 -1.40 0.63 23.09
CA VAL A 4 -1.74 0.46 24.50
C VAL A 4 -1.38 1.71 25.31
N LEU A 5 -0.17 2.26 25.14
CA LEU A 5 0.24 3.49 25.82
C LEU A 5 -0.64 4.69 25.42
N SER A 6 -0.94 4.83 24.12
CA SER A 6 -1.85 5.86 23.60
C SER A 6 -3.30 5.69 24.08
N ALA A 7 -3.71 4.47 24.41
CA ALA A 7 -5.03 4.21 24.97
C ALA A 7 -5.08 4.49 26.48
N VAL A 8 -4.00 4.19 27.22
CA VAL A 8 -3.85 4.59 28.62
C VAL A 8 -3.86 6.11 28.75
N PHE A 9 -2.93 6.80 28.08
CA PHE A 9 -2.82 8.27 28.17
C PHE A 9 -4.02 8.99 27.56
N GLY A 10 -4.70 8.36 26.60
CA GLY A 10 -5.92 8.88 26.00
C GLY A 10 -7.22 8.55 26.76
N GLY A 11 -7.15 7.92 27.93
CA GLY A 11 -8.33 7.57 28.74
C GLY A 11 -9.28 6.56 28.08
N ARG A 12 -8.80 5.81 27.09
CA ARG A 12 -9.59 4.83 26.32
C ARG A 12 -9.62 3.44 26.95
N LEU A 13 -8.71 3.18 27.89
CA LEU A 13 -8.78 2.02 28.77
C LEU A 13 -9.48 2.42 30.06
N ARG A 14 -10.53 1.70 30.42
CA ARG A 14 -11.36 2.03 31.60
C ARG A 14 -10.86 1.31 32.85
N ARG A 15 -10.15 0.19 32.67
CA ARG A 15 -9.63 -0.67 33.76
C ARG A 15 -8.13 -0.50 33.96
N VAL A 16 -7.66 0.74 34.02
CA VAL A 16 -6.26 1.04 34.36
C VAL A 16 -6.16 1.28 35.85
N MET A 17 -5.46 0.41 36.56
CA MET A 17 -5.20 0.56 38.00
C MET A 17 -3.72 0.65 38.28
N ARG A 18 -3.39 1.48 39.27
CA ARG A 18 -2.01 1.62 39.76
C ARG A 18 -1.76 0.55 40.82
N LEU A 19 -0.87 -0.39 40.52
CA LEU A 19 -0.53 -1.51 41.42
C LEU A 19 0.27 -1.06 42.64
N GLU A 20 1.19 -0.11 42.47
CA GLU A 20 2.00 0.46 43.55
C GLU A 20 2.08 1.98 43.43
N LYS A 21 2.09 2.71 44.57
CA LYS A 21 2.24 4.19 44.61
C LYS A 21 3.64 4.68 44.22
N LYS A 22 4.43 3.91 43.46
CA LYS A 22 5.77 4.28 43.00
C LYS A 22 5.69 5.17 41.75
N PRO A 23 6.44 6.27 41.66
CA PRO A 23 6.48 7.12 40.47
C PRO A 23 6.90 6.31 39.23
N GLY A 24 6.26 6.60 38.09
CA GLY A 24 6.53 5.93 36.81
C GLY A 24 5.63 4.71 36.50
N LEU A 25 5.93 4.07 35.36
CA LEU A 25 5.27 2.86 34.86
C LEU A 25 6.31 1.73 34.78
N SER A 26 6.26 0.79 35.73
CA SER A 26 7.11 -0.42 35.73
C SER A 26 6.50 -1.54 34.86
N GLY A 27 5.17 -1.67 34.89
CA GLY A 27 4.41 -2.62 34.10
C GLY A 27 2.95 -2.20 34.02
N LEU A 28 2.28 -2.61 32.93
CA LEU A 28 0.88 -2.32 32.68
C LEU A 28 0.15 -3.64 32.42
N LEU A 29 -0.74 -4.02 33.34
CA LEU A 29 -1.66 -5.12 33.13
C LEU A 29 -2.91 -4.57 32.42
N VAL A 30 -3.23 -5.12 31.25
CA VAL A 30 -4.36 -4.68 30.43
C VAL A 30 -5.35 -5.82 30.26
N ASP A 31 -6.65 -5.50 30.34
CA ASP A 31 -7.70 -6.46 30.00
C ASP A 31 -7.64 -6.75 28.50
N PRO A 32 -7.40 -8.01 28.08
CA PRO A 32 -7.30 -8.35 26.66
C PRO A 32 -8.59 -8.06 25.89
N ARG A 33 -9.76 -7.96 26.55
CA ARG A 33 -11.02 -7.55 25.92
C ARG A 33 -11.03 -6.06 25.56
N GLU A 34 -10.52 -5.20 26.45
CA GLU A 34 -10.37 -3.78 26.17
C GLU A 34 -9.32 -3.54 25.08
N VAL A 35 -8.22 -4.28 25.09
CA VAL A 35 -7.22 -4.18 24.00
C VAL A 35 -7.82 -4.61 22.67
N LYS A 36 -8.57 -5.72 22.62
CA LYS A 36 -9.24 -6.18 21.39
C LYS A 36 -10.32 -5.24 20.89
N SER A 37 -11.01 -4.50 21.76
CA SER A 37 -12.00 -3.50 21.34
C SER A 37 -11.38 -2.21 20.82
N LEU A 38 -10.12 -1.92 21.21
CA LEU A 38 -9.34 -0.81 20.69
C LEU A 38 -8.72 -1.10 19.32
N THR A 39 -8.56 -2.37 18.96
CA THR A 39 -8.11 -2.75 17.62
C THR A 39 -9.19 -2.40 16.61
N PRO A 40 -8.90 -1.60 15.56
CA PRO A 40 -9.86 -1.33 14.50
C PRO A 40 -10.41 -2.65 13.95
N ARG A 41 -11.73 -2.84 14.00
CA ARG A 41 -12.37 -4.00 13.41
C ARG A 41 -12.13 -3.99 11.90
N GLY A 42 -11.39 -4.99 11.41
CA GLY A 42 -11.39 -5.44 10.03
C GLY A 42 -11.24 -4.34 8.98
N LEU A 43 -10.20 -3.52 9.06
CA LEU A 43 -9.85 -2.65 7.94
C LEU A 43 -9.52 -3.53 6.74
N THR A 44 -10.40 -3.51 5.74
CA THR A 44 -10.14 -4.20 4.48
C THR A 44 -9.06 -3.44 3.70
N GLY A 45 -8.12 -4.17 3.12
CA GLY A 45 -6.98 -3.59 2.43
C GLY A 45 -5.65 -4.03 3.01
N MET A 46 -4.64 -3.19 2.81
CA MET A 46 -3.27 -3.48 3.20
C MET A 46 -2.45 -2.20 3.33
N SER A 47 -1.28 -2.28 3.98
CA SER A 47 -0.31 -1.19 3.96
C SER A 47 0.14 -0.89 2.52
N ALA A 48 0.49 0.37 2.26
CA ALA A 48 1.02 0.80 0.98
C ALA A 48 2.26 0.00 0.58
N GLY A 49 3.14 -0.33 1.55
CA GLY A 49 4.30 -1.18 1.30
C GLY A 49 3.94 -2.56 0.74
N LEU A 50 2.95 -3.23 1.33
CA LEU A 50 2.47 -4.52 0.81
C LEU A 50 1.81 -4.37 -0.56
N ALA A 51 1.01 -3.31 -0.76
CA ALA A 51 0.39 -3.02 -2.05
C ALA A 51 1.44 -2.83 -3.16
N PHE A 52 2.51 -2.08 -2.91
CA PHE A 52 3.59 -1.88 -3.87
C PHE A 52 4.32 -3.18 -4.18
N MET A 53 4.61 -3.99 -3.16
CA MET A 53 5.21 -5.31 -3.36
C MET A 53 4.35 -6.19 -4.27
N MET A 54 3.03 -6.26 -4.02
CA MET A 54 2.11 -7.03 -4.85
C MET A 54 2.01 -6.51 -6.29
N LEU A 55 2.21 -5.21 -6.49
CA LEU A 55 2.25 -4.60 -7.82
C LEU A 55 3.64 -4.74 -8.48
N GLY A 56 4.66 -5.21 -7.76
CA GLY A 56 6.04 -5.27 -8.24
C GLY A 56 6.73 -3.89 -8.31
N ILE A 57 6.22 -2.93 -7.55
CA ILE A 57 6.71 -1.54 -7.44
C ILE A 57 7.76 -1.47 -6.33
N GLY A 58 8.91 -0.84 -6.60
CA GLY A 58 10.00 -0.74 -5.63
C GLY A 58 9.63 0.07 -4.38
N VAL A 59 9.94 -0.47 -3.19
CA VAL A 59 9.57 0.09 -1.87
C VAL A 59 10.07 1.54 -1.68
N ALA A 60 11.29 1.84 -2.16
CA ALA A 60 11.88 3.18 -2.06
C ALA A 60 11.13 4.24 -2.89
N ALA A 61 10.50 3.82 -3.99
CA ALA A 61 9.71 4.71 -4.84
C ALA A 61 8.25 4.78 -4.40
N GLY A 62 7.72 3.72 -3.80
CA GLY A 62 6.39 3.70 -3.17
C GLY A 62 6.22 4.67 -1.99
N LYS A 63 7.32 5.04 -1.30
CA LYS A 63 7.32 6.07 -0.25
C LYS A 63 7.17 7.50 -0.78
N ARG A 64 7.42 7.73 -2.08
CA ARG A 64 7.14 9.03 -2.68
C ARG A 64 5.63 9.08 -2.91
N PRO A 65 4.92 10.10 -2.41
CA PRO A 65 3.52 10.26 -2.74
C PRO A 65 3.43 10.37 -4.27
N ILE A 66 2.89 9.33 -4.92
CA ILE A 66 2.70 9.30 -6.38
C ILE A 66 1.57 10.27 -6.81
N SER A 67 1.29 11.29 -6.00
CA SER A 67 0.37 12.39 -6.24
C SER A 67 1.10 13.69 -6.62
N ALA A 68 2.35 13.90 -6.16
CA ALA A 68 2.91 15.25 -6.12
C ALA A 68 3.59 15.73 -7.42
N GLN A 69 3.95 14.83 -8.34
CA GLN A 69 4.77 15.21 -9.51
C GLN A 69 4.05 15.18 -10.87
N PHE A 70 2.82 14.66 -10.96
CA PHE A 70 2.12 14.46 -12.24
C PHE A 70 0.61 14.78 -12.24
N GLY A 71 0.09 15.45 -11.21
CA GLY A 71 -1.31 15.91 -11.17
C GLY A 71 -2.38 14.81 -10.97
N GLU A 72 -2.04 13.53 -11.09
CA GLU A 72 -2.90 12.40 -10.76
C GLU A 72 -2.22 11.42 -9.79
N THR A 73 -2.94 11.05 -8.73
CA THR A 73 -2.51 10.01 -7.80
C THR A 73 -2.61 8.63 -8.45
N VAL A 74 -1.47 8.00 -8.73
CA VAL A 74 -1.41 6.69 -9.39
C VAL A 74 -2.07 5.59 -8.55
N LEU A 75 -1.77 5.53 -7.25
CA LEU A 75 -2.42 4.64 -6.29
C LEU A 75 -2.97 5.45 -5.12
N LYS A 76 -4.30 5.46 -4.98
CA LYS A 76 -4.96 6.18 -3.88
C LYS A 76 -4.68 5.48 -2.54
N THR A 77 -4.31 6.26 -1.54
CA THR A 77 -4.09 5.81 -0.17
C THR A 77 -4.96 6.61 0.79
N VAL A 78 -5.25 6.04 1.95
CA VAL A 78 -5.94 6.71 3.06
C VAL A 78 -5.07 6.65 4.31
N SER A 79 -5.11 7.69 5.13
CA SER A 79 -4.48 7.67 6.45
C SER A 79 -5.42 6.97 7.44
N VAL A 80 -4.89 6.01 8.20
CA VAL A 80 -5.64 5.28 9.22
C VAL A 80 -5.02 5.62 10.58
N GLN A 81 -5.86 6.03 11.54
CA GLN A 81 -5.38 6.29 12.90
C GLN A 81 -4.76 5.03 13.52
N GLY A 82 -3.49 5.15 13.94
CA GLY A 82 -2.74 4.08 14.59
C GLY A 82 -1.82 3.27 13.67
N GLU A 83 -1.91 3.48 12.35
CA GLU A 83 -1.00 2.91 11.37
C GLU A 83 0.10 3.93 11.00
N GLU A 84 1.36 3.48 10.94
CA GLU A 84 2.47 4.33 10.51
C GLU A 84 2.53 4.48 8.99
N ASP A 85 2.10 3.46 8.26
CA ASP A 85 2.04 3.46 6.80
C ASP A 85 0.67 3.89 6.29
N ALA A 86 0.66 4.51 5.10
CA ALA A 86 -0.58 4.80 4.39
C ALA A 86 -1.30 3.49 4.02
N TRP A 87 -2.63 3.48 4.06
CA TRP A 87 -3.45 2.30 3.82
C TRP A 87 -4.02 2.30 2.40
N VAL A 88 -3.99 1.15 1.73
CA VAL A 88 -4.55 0.94 0.39
C VAL A 88 -5.77 0.05 0.51
N THR A 89 -6.92 0.58 0.09
CA THR A 89 -8.17 -0.18 0.08
C THR A 89 -8.25 -1.12 -1.13
N PRO A 90 -9.07 -2.19 -1.07
CA PRO A 90 -9.28 -3.07 -2.23
C PRO A 90 -9.80 -2.32 -3.46
N ALA A 91 -10.67 -1.32 -3.27
CA ALA A 91 -11.18 -0.48 -4.34
C ALA A 91 -10.09 0.35 -5.02
N ALA A 92 -9.14 0.90 -4.24
CA ALA A 92 -8.00 1.63 -4.78
C ALA A 92 -7.09 0.71 -5.60
N MET A 93 -6.84 -0.51 -5.12
CA MET A 93 -6.09 -1.54 -5.85
C MET A 93 -6.77 -1.93 -7.16
N ALA A 94 -8.10 -2.14 -7.14
CA ALA A 94 -8.87 -2.47 -8.34
C ALA A 94 -8.84 -1.31 -9.36
N CYS A 95 -8.99 -0.07 -8.90
CA CYS A 95 -8.86 1.12 -9.76
C CYS A 95 -7.48 1.21 -10.42
N PHE A 96 -6.41 0.95 -9.66
CA PHE A 96 -5.06 0.90 -10.21
C PHE A 96 -4.96 -0.16 -11.30
N ARG A 97 -5.36 -1.41 -11.03
CA ARG A 97 -5.25 -2.53 -11.98
C ARG A 97 -6.08 -2.34 -13.25
N ARG A 98 -7.19 -1.60 -13.16
CA ARG A 98 -8.01 -1.23 -14.32
C ARG A 98 -7.34 -0.18 -15.21
N ARG A 99 -6.55 0.73 -14.64
CA ARG A 99 -5.92 1.84 -15.37
C ARG A 99 -4.51 1.51 -15.83
N TYR A 100 -3.76 0.76 -15.03
CA TYR A 100 -2.32 0.58 -15.18
C TYR A 100 -1.91 -0.89 -15.02
N VAL A 101 -0.80 -1.23 -15.67
CA VAL A 101 -0.12 -2.52 -15.55
C VAL A 101 1.38 -2.28 -15.44
N THR A 102 2.07 -3.06 -14.60
CA THR A 102 3.53 -2.99 -14.52
C THR A 102 4.16 -3.86 -15.60
N PHE A 103 5.38 -3.54 -16.03
CA PHE A 103 6.12 -4.40 -16.96
C PHE A 103 6.24 -5.85 -16.45
N LYS A 104 6.42 -6.05 -15.14
CA LYS A 104 6.48 -7.39 -14.53
C LYS A 104 5.16 -8.13 -14.65
N SER A 105 4.03 -7.48 -14.35
CA SER A 105 2.71 -8.09 -14.52
C SER A 105 2.45 -8.43 -15.99
N LEU A 106 2.82 -7.52 -16.91
CA LEU A 106 2.63 -7.73 -18.34
C LEU A 106 3.45 -8.92 -18.87
N LEU A 107 4.66 -9.17 -18.36
CA LEU A 107 5.43 -10.39 -18.71
C LEU A 107 4.68 -11.67 -18.35
N ILE A 108 4.03 -11.68 -17.17
CA ILE A 108 3.29 -12.83 -16.66
C ILE A 108 2.01 -13.01 -17.49
N GLU A 109 1.26 -11.94 -17.71
CA GLU A 109 -0.01 -11.95 -18.47
C GLU A 109 0.21 -12.34 -19.94
N ALA A 110 1.25 -11.81 -20.58
CA ALA A 110 1.59 -12.12 -21.96
C ALA A 110 2.39 -13.43 -22.13
N LYS A 111 2.74 -14.10 -21.03
CA LYS A 111 3.50 -15.37 -21.00
C LYS A 111 4.76 -15.34 -21.88
N CYS A 112 5.49 -14.23 -21.84
CA CYS A 112 6.66 -14.01 -22.69
C CYS A 112 7.89 -13.56 -21.87
N ASN A 113 9.07 -13.64 -22.48
CA ASN A 113 10.30 -13.15 -21.86
C ASN A 113 10.51 -11.65 -22.10
N GLN A 114 11.45 -11.04 -21.36
CA GLN A 114 11.69 -9.60 -21.43
C GLN A 114 12.02 -9.07 -22.83
N PRO A 115 12.92 -9.70 -23.61
CA PRO A 115 13.20 -9.25 -24.98
C PRO A 115 11.96 -9.28 -25.88
N GLN A 116 11.14 -10.33 -25.80
CA GLN A 116 9.91 -10.45 -26.59
C GLN A 116 8.93 -9.32 -26.24
N LEU A 117 8.68 -9.10 -24.95
CA LEU A 117 7.75 -8.06 -24.51
C LEU A 117 8.21 -6.67 -24.98
N LYS A 118 9.50 -6.35 -24.87
CA LYS A 118 10.04 -5.07 -25.33
C LYS A 118 9.86 -4.88 -26.84
N ARG A 119 10.09 -5.92 -27.65
CA ARG A 119 9.86 -5.86 -29.10
C ARG A 119 8.39 -5.65 -29.41
N MET A 120 7.49 -6.34 -28.72
CA MET A 120 6.04 -6.20 -28.93
C MET A 120 5.57 -4.78 -28.57
N LEU A 121 5.97 -4.28 -27.40
CA LEU A 121 5.64 -2.91 -26.98
C LEU A 121 6.19 -1.88 -27.97
N ALA A 122 7.42 -2.06 -28.48
CA ALA A 122 8.02 -1.17 -29.47
C ALA A 122 7.31 -1.24 -30.83
N ALA A 123 6.91 -2.43 -31.29
CA ALA A 123 6.17 -2.62 -32.54
C ALA A 123 4.79 -1.95 -32.52
N HIS A 124 4.20 -1.79 -31.33
CA HIS A 124 2.95 -1.05 -31.11
C HIS A 124 3.18 0.40 -30.65
N GLU A 125 4.43 0.89 -30.66
CA GLU A 125 4.82 2.25 -30.23
C GLU A 125 4.37 2.62 -28.80
N ILE A 126 4.20 1.62 -27.93
CA ILE A 126 3.68 1.82 -26.57
C ILE A 126 4.77 2.37 -25.67
N LYS A 127 4.50 3.53 -25.08
CA LYS A 127 5.40 4.22 -24.16
C LYS A 127 4.95 4.00 -22.71
N PRO A 128 5.89 3.96 -21.74
CA PRO A 128 5.53 4.01 -20.34
C PRO A 128 4.69 5.25 -20.00
N ALA A 129 3.70 5.08 -19.14
CA ALA A 129 2.83 6.16 -18.67
C ALA A 129 3.57 7.19 -17.81
N PHE A 130 4.70 6.78 -17.20
CA PHE A 130 5.52 7.60 -16.31
C PHE A 130 7.00 7.29 -16.53
N ASP A 131 7.87 8.24 -16.16
CA ASP A 131 9.31 7.97 -16.06
C ASP A 131 9.54 6.84 -15.04
N PRO A 132 10.18 5.71 -15.41
CA PRO A 132 10.42 4.58 -14.52
C PRO A 132 11.13 4.94 -13.20
N LYS A 133 11.91 6.03 -13.18
CA LYS A 133 12.61 6.51 -11.98
C LYS A 133 11.66 7.05 -10.91
N THR A 134 10.45 7.47 -11.29
CA THR A 134 9.50 8.09 -10.36
C THR A 134 8.74 7.05 -9.54
N PRO A 135 8.07 6.04 -10.14
CA PRO A 135 7.42 4.99 -9.37
C PRO A 135 8.36 3.83 -9.02
N GLY A 136 9.62 3.82 -9.49
CA GLY A 136 10.54 2.70 -9.27
C GLY A 136 10.08 1.41 -9.97
N ALA A 137 9.23 1.57 -10.98
CA ALA A 137 8.71 0.53 -11.85
C ALA A 137 8.30 1.15 -13.18
N ILE A 138 8.31 0.34 -14.24
CA ILE A 138 7.78 0.76 -15.54
C ILE A 138 6.28 0.45 -15.54
N LEU A 139 5.48 1.49 -15.69
CA LEU A 139 4.02 1.43 -15.73
C LEU A 139 3.53 1.76 -17.13
N TYR A 140 2.56 0.99 -17.62
CA TYR A 140 1.85 1.25 -18.86
C TYR A 140 0.37 1.49 -18.55
N ARG A 141 -0.31 2.30 -19.36
CA ARG A 141 -1.78 2.38 -19.30
C ARG A 141 -2.36 1.15 -19.97
N ARG A 142 -3.35 0.52 -19.32
CA ARG A 142 -4.09 -0.62 -19.89
C ARG A 142 -4.71 -0.27 -21.25
N ALA A 143 -5.22 0.94 -21.40
CA ALA A 143 -5.83 1.41 -22.65
C ALA A 143 -4.85 1.43 -23.85
N ASP A 144 -3.56 1.54 -23.59
CA ASP A 144 -2.52 1.58 -24.62
C ASP A 144 -1.97 0.18 -24.93
N VAL A 145 -2.29 -0.82 -24.10
CA VAL A 145 -1.82 -2.20 -24.24
C VAL A 145 -2.80 -3.00 -25.12
N PRO A 146 -2.32 -3.64 -26.20
CA PRO A 146 -3.14 -4.50 -27.04
C PRO A 146 -3.83 -5.60 -26.23
N LYS A 147 -5.12 -5.83 -26.50
CA LYS A 147 -5.89 -6.91 -25.85
C LYS A 147 -5.29 -8.30 -26.05
N SER A 148 -4.50 -8.50 -27.11
CA SER A 148 -3.76 -9.75 -27.34
C SER A 148 -2.68 -10.03 -26.29
N LEU A 149 -2.32 -9.04 -25.46
CA LEU A 149 -1.41 -9.17 -24.33
C LEU A 149 -2.13 -9.34 -22.99
N GLU A 150 -3.45 -9.15 -22.97
CA GLU A 150 -4.31 -9.32 -21.80
C GLU A 150 -4.89 -10.74 -21.85
N THR A 151 -4.19 -11.73 -21.29
CA THR A 151 -4.67 -13.13 -21.20
C THR A 151 -5.36 -13.39 -19.88
#